data_AF-A0A7X8LL89-F1
#
_entry.id   AF-A0A7X8LL89-F1
#
_cell.length_a   1.000
_cell.length_b   1.000
_cell.length_c   1.000
_cell.angle_alpha   90.00
_cell.angle_beta   90.00
_cell.angle_gamma   90.00
#
_symmetry.space_group_name_H-M   'P 1'
#
loop_
_entity.id
_entity.type
_entity.pdbx_description
1 polymer ?
#
loop_
_entity_poly.entity_id
_entity_poly.type
_entity_poly.pdbx_seq_one_letter_code
_entity_poly.pdbx_strand_id
1 'polypeptide(L)'
;MHRSCGIIVLLLLFAFCSAYSYVSGKESQGEMKVKSKQDQAWTDMYNSFELYRAFFRDHYPVGIYTISRHADSYEEALAYFTQGFDHQMAVDIISTYTFYDPDSKKLLILPTDGLPLLQPENPNLIQAQFLDENKVLFQRYFDDYYGENTRYLYRVFCSYEKDRWKIYRLDWEQIQ
;
A
#
# COMPACT_ATOMS: atom_id res chain seq x y z
N MET A 1 36.14 50.63 -57.51
CA MET A 1 35.14 50.88 -58.57
C MET A 1 35.12 49.68 -59.50
N HIS A 2 33.94 49.08 -59.68
CA HIS A 2 33.54 48.17 -60.78
C HIS A 2 34.34 46.86 -60.92
N ARG A 3 33.78 45.69 -61.22
CA ARG A 3 32.45 45.13 -61.55
C ARG A 3 32.83 43.65 -61.87
N SER A 4 32.13 42.58 -61.55
CA SER A 4 30.75 42.21 -61.88
C SER A 4 30.68 40.67 -61.76
N CYS A 5 29.46 40.16 -61.60
CA CYS A 5 28.90 38.96 -62.22
C CYS A 5 29.67 37.63 -62.14
N GLY A 6 29.07 36.51 -61.76
CA GLY A 6 27.64 36.23 -61.63
C GLY A 6 27.36 34.75 -61.84
N ILE A 7 26.22 34.34 -61.29
CA ILE A 7 25.24 33.40 -61.86
C ILE A 7 25.45 31.89 -61.68
N ILE A 8 24.59 31.36 -60.78
CA ILE A 8 23.60 30.26 -60.88
C ILE A 8 24.07 28.86 -61.32
N VAL A 9 23.43 27.87 -60.67
CA VAL A 9 23.02 26.51 -61.12
C VAL A 9 23.64 25.44 -60.20
N LEU A 10 23.00 24.39 -59.68
CA LEU A 10 21.61 23.93 -59.53
C LEU A 10 21.76 22.52 -58.89
N LEU A 11 20.88 22.15 -57.95
CA LEU A 11 20.44 20.78 -57.56
C LEU A 11 21.49 19.67 -57.32
N LEU A 12 21.35 18.96 -56.18
CA LEU A 12 21.07 17.51 -56.19
C LEU A 12 20.55 17.06 -54.81
N LEU A 13 19.26 16.70 -54.80
CA LEU A 13 18.57 15.88 -53.81
C LEU A 13 19.08 14.42 -53.90
N PHE A 14 19.41 13.79 -52.78
CA PHE A 14 19.25 12.35 -52.48
C PHE A 14 19.46 12.19 -50.96
N ALA A 15 18.40 12.15 -50.13
CA ALA A 15 17.59 10.98 -49.75
C ALA A 15 18.32 9.95 -48.86
N PHE A 16 17.84 9.88 -47.60
CA PHE A 16 17.69 8.70 -46.74
C PHE A 16 18.90 7.80 -46.40
N CYS A 17 19.28 7.76 -45.12
CA CYS A 17 19.02 6.63 -44.20
C CYS A 17 19.94 6.66 -42.97
N SER A 18 19.27 6.62 -41.81
CA SER A 18 19.70 6.17 -40.48
C SER A 18 21.00 5.35 -40.36
N ALA A 19 21.89 5.77 -39.47
CA ALA A 19 22.69 4.86 -38.65
C ALA A 19 23.07 5.53 -37.32
N TYR A 20 22.62 4.90 -36.25
CA TYR A 20 22.97 5.08 -34.85
C TYR A 20 24.41 5.57 -34.62
N SER A 21 24.56 6.66 -33.87
CA SER A 21 25.78 6.89 -33.08
C SER A 21 25.47 6.58 -31.63
N TYR A 22 26.01 5.45 -31.20
CA TYR A 22 26.04 4.87 -29.87
C TYR A 22 26.34 5.94 -28.80
N VAL A 23 25.35 6.31 -27.98
CA VAL A 23 25.61 7.03 -26.73
C VAL A 23 25.99 5.97 -25.70
N SER A 24 27.26 6.01 -25.28
CA SER A 24 27.81 5.20 -24.20
C SER A 24 27.06 5.52 -22.90
N GLY A 25 26.05 4.73 -22.60
CA GLY A 25 25.41 4.68 -21.30
C GLY A 25 26.35 4.01 -20.32
N LYS A 26 27.05 4.81 -19.51
CA LYS A 26 27.61 4.27 -18.26
C LYS A 26 26.45 3.79 -17.41
N GLU A 27 26.42 2.49 -17.15
CA GLU A 27 25.63 1.86 -16.09
C GLU A 27 25.80 2.66 -14.80
N SER A 28 24.73 3.32 -14.36
CA SER A 28 24.64 3.80 -12.99
C SER A 28 24.47 2.57 -12.11
N GLN A 29 25.57 2.15 -11.49
CA GLN A 29 25.53 1.31 -10.30
C GLN A 29 24.47 1.89 -9.35
N GLY A 30 23.51 1.04 -8.96
CA GLY A 30 22.37 1.45 -8.18
C GLY A 30 22.79 2.15 -6.90
N GLU A 31 22.49 3.45 -6.81
CA GLU A 31 22.39 4.12 -5.53
C GLU A 31 21.30 3.40 -4.73
N MET A 32 21.70 2.75 -3.65
CA MET A 32 20.79 2.27 -2.62
C MET A 32 20.12 3.51 -2.02
N LYS A 33 19.01 3.94 -2.64
CA LYS A 33 18.26 5.11 -2.21
C LYS A 33 17.81 4.85 -0.78
N VAL A 34 18.37 5.59 0.18
CA VAL A 34 17.92 5.58 1.58
C VAL A 34 16.42 5.83 1.54
N LYS A 35 15.61 4.83 1.92
CA LYS A 35 14.15 4.97 1.94
C LYS A 35 13.81 6.15 2.85
N SER A 36 12.96 7.06 2.38
CA SER A 36 12.49 8.13 3.25
C SER A 36 11.67 7.53 4.40
N LYS A 37 11.58 8.25 5.51
CA LYS A 37 10.74 7.84 6.65
C LYS A 37 9.28 7.59 6.23
N GLN A 38 8.79 8.39 5.29
CA GLN A 38 7.47 8.23 4.69
C GLN A 38 7.37 6.93 3.87
N ASP A 39 8.39 6.60 3.07
CA ASP A 39 8.41 5.33 2.30
C ASP A 39 8.43 4.11 3.23
N GLN A 40 9.16 4.19 4.35
CA GLN A 40 9.17 3.14 5.36
C GLN A 40 7.79 3.00 6.02
N ALA A 41 7.20 4.10 6.49
CA ALA A 41 5.88 4.09 7.09
C ALA A 41 4.81 3.54 6.16
N TRP A 42 4.86 3.93 4.88
CA TRP A 42 3.98 3.41 3.84
C TRP A 42 4.15 1.91 3.65
N THR A 43 5.40 1.44 3.53
CA THR A 43 5.73 0.02 3.35
C THR A 43 5.21 -0.80 4.54
N ASP A 44 5.45 -0.35 5.76
CA ASP A 44 5.07 -1.06 6.99
C ASP A 44 3.55 -1.08 7.20
N MET A 45 2.86 0.04 6.96
CA MET A 45 1.40 0.12 6.98
C MET A 45 0.79 -0.87 5.97
N TYR A 46 1.30 -0.87 4.73
CA TYR A 46 0.83 -1.80 3.71
C TYR A 46 1.06 -3.27 4.10
N ASN A 47 2.25 -3.60 4.62
CA ASN A 47 2.56 -4.94 5.11
C ASN A 47 1.63 -5.37 6.26
N SER A 48 1.14 -4.43 7.07
CA SER A 48 0.17 -4.68 8.12
C SER A 48 -1.19 -5.11 7.54
N PHE A 49 -1.64 -4.47 6.46
CA PHE A 49 -2.81 -4.93 5.71
C PHE A 49 -2.60 -6.25 4.97
N GLU A 50 -1.40 -6.55 4.50
CA GLU A 50 -1.09 -7.85 3.93
C GLU A 50 -1.11 -8.97 4.98
N LEU A 51 -0.62 -8.72 6.20
CA LEU A 51 -0.77 -9.65 7.32
C LEU A 51 -2.25 -9.94 7.61
N TYR A 52 -3.08 -8.90 7.66
CA TYR A 52 -4.53 -9.02 7.80
C TYR A 52 -5.15 -9.86 6.68
N ARG A 53 -4.85 -9.55 5.41
CA ARG A 53 -5.37 -10.32 4.27
C ARG A 53 -4.95 -11.78 4.32
N ALA A 54 -3.69 -12.06 4.62
CA ALA A 54 -3.17 -13.42 4.70
C ALA A 54 -3.91 -14.22 5.78
N PHE A 55 -4.12 -13.65 6.97
CA PHE A 55 -4.83 -14.31 8.06
C PHE A 55 -6.22 -14.81 7.66
N PHE A 56 -7.00 -13.96 6.99
CA PHE A 56 -8.39 -14.27 6.63
C PHE A 56 -8.55 -14.93 5.26
N ARG A 57 -7.51 -14.99 4.41
CA ARG A 57 -7.57 -15.62 3.09
C ARG A 57 -6.91 -17.00 3.05
N ASP A 58 -5.82 -17.19 3.78
CA ASP A 58 -5.18 -18.50 3.89
C ASP A 58 -5.78 -19.28 5.06
N HIS A 59 -6.86 -19.99 4.76
CA HIS A 59 -7.63 -20.74 5.74
C HIS A 59 -7.98 -22.13 5.24
N TYR A 60 -8.43 -22.98 6.16
CA TYR A 60 -8.98 -24.30 5.84
C TYR A 60 -10.33 -24.50 6.55
N PRO A 61 -11.25 -25.28 5.94
CA PRO A 61 -12.59 -25.46 6.48
C PRO A 61 -12.59 -26.38 7.71
N VAL A 62 -13.46 -26.07 8.67
CA VAL A 62 -13.86 -26.92 9.81
C VAL A 62 -15.37 -26.78 10.00
N GLY A 63 -16.11 -27.78 9.51
CA GLY A 63 -17.57 -27.71 9.46
C GLY A 63 -18.03 -26.58 8.53
N ILE A 64 -18.86 -25.68 9.07
CA ILE A 64 -19.33 -24.48 8.35
C ILE A 64 -18.42 -23.25 8.51
N TYR A 65 -17.40 -23.36 9.36
CA TYR A 65 -16.45 -22.28 9.66
C TYR A 65 -15.08 -22.57 9.04
N THR A 66 -14.15 -21.63 9.21
CA THR A 66 -12.77 -21.77 8.75
C THR A 66 -11.78 -21.42 9.86
N ILE A 67 -10.56 -21.95 9.76
CA ILE A 67 -9.44 -21.66 10.65
C ILE A 67 -8.30 -21.09 9.80
N SER A 68 -7.67 -20.02 10.28
CA SER A 68 -6.48 -19.46 9.62
C SER A 68 -5.31 -20.45 9.67
N ARG A 69 -4.50 -20.52 8.61
CA ARG A 69 -3.23 -21.24 8.65
C ARG A 69 -2.15 -20.53 9.47
N HIS A 70 -2.41 -19.28 9.86
CA HIS A 70 -1.45 -18.44 10.56
C HIS A 70 -1.60 -18.48 12.08
N ALA A 71 -2.77 -18.84 12.59
CA ALA A 71 -3.03 -19.05 14.01
C ALA A 71 -4.32 -19.83 14.22
N ASP A 72 -4.33 -20.70 15.22
CA ASP A 72 -5.55 -21.42 15.63
C ASP A 72 -5.90 -21.27 17.11
N SER A 73 -5.18 -20.40 17.81
CA SER A 73 -5.46 -19.95 19.18
C SER A 73 -5.45 -18.42 19.28
N TYR A 74 -6.02 -17.88 20.36
CA TYR A 74 -6.03 -16.45 20.60
C TYR A 74 -4.61 -15.88 20.76
N GLU A 75 -3.74 -16.61 21.48
CA GLU A 75 -2.36 -16.21 21.74
C GLU A 75 -1.53 -16.16 20.46
N GLU A 76 -1.67 -17.16 19.58
CA GLU A 76 -1.02 -17.17 18.28
C GLU A 76 -1.53 -16.04 17.39
N ALA A 77 -2.85 -15.79 17.38
CA ALA A 77 -3.43 -14.72 16.58
C ALA A 77 -2.95 -13.34 17.07
N LEU A 78 -2.87 -13.15 18.39
CA LEU A 78 -2.33 -11.92 18.98
C LEU A 78 -0.85 -11.73 18.63
N ALA A 79 -0.04 -12.77 18.76
CA ALA A 79 1.36 -12.74 18.35
C ALA A 79 1.52 -12.46 16.85
N TYR A 80 0.61 -12.98 16.01
CA TYR A 80 0.57 -12.74 14.58
C TYR A 80 0.23 -11.27 14.25
N PHE A 81 -0.90 -10.78 14.75
CA PHE A 81 -1.37 -9.41 14.43
C PHE A 81 -0.51 -8.32 15.04
N THR A 82 0.06 -8.53 16.23
CA THR A 82 0.96 -7.55 16.87
C THR A 82 2.25 -7.30 16.10
N GLN A 83 2.51 -8.04 15.01
CA GLN A 83 3.51 -7.67 14.04
C GLN A 83 3.12 -6.34 13.36
N GLY A 84 1.98 -6.27 12.66
CA GLY A 84 1.58 -5.07 11.91
C GLY A 84 0.70 -4.07 12.67
N PHE A 85 0.04 -4.52 13.73
CA PHE A 85 -0.90 -3.72 14.49
C PHE A 85 -0.37 -3.47 15.90
N ASP A 86 -0.77 -2.35 16.50
CA ASP A 86 -0.54 -2.16 17.92
C ASP A 86 -1.33 -3.21 18.74
N HIS A 87 -1.08 -3.28 20.04
CA HIS A 87 -1.70 -4.32 20.86
C HIS A 87 -3.23 -4.20 20.88
N GLN A 88 -3.77 -2.99 21.04
CA GLN A 88 -5.22 -2.82 21.16
C GLN A 88 -5.92 -3.11 19.84
N MET A 89 -5.40 -2.60 18.72
CA MET A 89 -5.94 -2.87 17.39
C MET A 89 -5.86 -4.37 17.04
N ALA A 90 -4.80 -5.07 17.45
CA ALA A 90 -4.73 -6.53 17.30
C ALA A 90 -5.83 -7.26 18.08
N VAL A 91 -6.09 -6.86 19.33
CA VAL A 91 -7.20 -7.39 20.15
C VAL A 91 -8.55 -7.11 19.50
N ASP A 92 -8.75 -5.89 18.99
CA ASP A 92 -10.00 -5.47 18.35
C ASP A 92 -10.26 -6.27 17.06
N ILE A 93 -9.23 -6.51 16.23
CA ILE A 93 -9.32 -7.36 15.04
C ILE A 93 -9.74 -8.79 15.44
N ILE A 94 -9.05 -9.40 16.40
CA ILE A 94 -9.32 -10.79 16.80
C ILE A 94 -10.74 -10.92 17.34
N SER A 95 -11.14 -10.03 18.27
CA SER A 95 -12.47 -10.08 18.88
C SER A 95 -13.61 -9.78 17.92
N THR A 96 -13.37 -8.99 16.86
CA THR A 96 -14.38 -8.65 15.86
C THR A 96 -14.59 -9.77 14.84
N TYR A 97 -13.51 -10.45 14.43
CA TYR A 97 -13.53 -11.33 13.26
C TYR A 97 -13.33 -12.81 13.57
N THR A 98 -13.15 -13.16 14.85
CA THR A 98 -12.96 -14.54 15.26
C THR A 98 -13.74 -14.87 16.52
N PHE A 99 -13.95 -16.15 16.77
CA PHE A 99 -14.50 -16.63 18.03
C PHE A 99 -13.81 -17.94 18.43
N TYR A 100 -13.73 -18.20 19.73
CA TYR A 100 -13.19 -19.45 20.24
C TYR A 100 -14.29 -20.51 20.28
N ASP A 101 -14.06 -21.64 19.63
CA ASP A 101 -14.91 -22.82 19.73
C ASP A 101 -14.36 -23.79 20.80
N PRO A 102 -15.09 -23.98 21.93
CA PRO A 102 -14.62 -24.85 23.01
C PRO A 102 -14.57 -26.33 22.62
N ASP A 103 -15.37 -26.77 21.65
CA ASP A 103 -15.44 -28.18 21.25
C ASP A 103 -14.20 -28.59 20.44
N SER A 104 -13.85 -27.80 19.41
CA SER A 104 -12.62 -28.02 18.65
C SER A 104 -11.37 -27.48 19.36
N LYS A 105 -11.53 -26.63 20.38
CA LYS A 105 -10.47 -25.88 21.07
C LYS A 105 -9.65 -25.01 20.11
N LYS A 106 -10.33 -24.39 19.15
CA LYS A 106 -9.71 -23.60 18.08
C LYS A 106 -10.35 -22.23 17.96
N LEU A 107 -9.57 -21.28 17.47
CA LEU A 107 -10.02 -19.96 17.05
C LEU A 107 -10.57 -20.06 15.62
N LEU A 108 -11.87 -19.84 15.48
CA LEU A 108 -12.58 -19.91 14.21
C LEU A 108 -12.83 -18.50 13.64
N ILE A 109 -12.81 -18.37 12.32
CA ILE A 109 -13.10 -17.11 11.63
C ILE A 109 -14.62 -16.93 11.50
N LEU A 110 -15.12 -15.73 11.83
CA LEU A 110 -16.50 -15.32 11.59
C LEU A 110 -16.68 -14.94 10.11
N PRO A 111 -17.72 -15.47 9.42
CA PRO A 111 -18.01 -15.10 8.03
C PRO A 111 -18.73 -13.73 8.02
N THR A 112 -17.95 -12.65 8.06
CA THR A 112 -18.44 -11.27 8.06
C THR A 112 -17.62 -10.40 7.12
N ASP A 113 -18.08 -9.16 6.90
CA ASP A 113 -17.38 -8.18 6.07
C ASP A 113 -16.05 -7.76 6.73
N GLY A 114 -15.01 -7.61 5.92
CA GLY A 114 -13.67 -7.27 6.41
C GLY A 114 -13.40 -5.77 6.52
N LEU A 115 -12.22 -5.42 7.04
CA LEU A 115 -11.71 -4.06 7.06
C LEU A 115 -11.51 -3.50 5.65
N PRO A 116 -11.79 -2.20 5.41
CA PRO A 116 -11.36 -1.52 4.19
C PRO A 116 -9.83 -1.39 4.19
N LEU A 117 -9.20 -1.73 3.07
CA LEU A 117 -7.73 -1.75 2.95
C LEU A 117 -7.25 -0.74 1.93
N LEU A 118 -6.22 0.04 2.27
CA LEU A 118 -5.54 0.88 1.29
C LEU A 118 -4.72 -0.01 0.34
N GLN A 119 -4.87 0.22 -0.97
CA GLN A 119 -4.15 -0.53 -2.01
C GLN A 119 -3.00 0.28 -2.62
N PRO A 120 -1.91 -0.36 -3.05
CA PRO A 120 -0.75 0.32 -3.65
C PRO A 120 -1.02 0.85 -5.04
N GLU A 121 -2.09 0.39 -5.68
CA GLU A 121 -2.44 0.65 -7.09
C GLU A 121 -2.71 2.14 -7.36
N ASN A 122 -2.95 2.93 -6.31
CA ASN A 122 -3.25 4.35 -6.41
C ASN A 122 -2.56 5.15 -5.28
N PRO A 123 -1.21 5.15 -5.21
CA PRO A 123 -0.50 5.78 -4.11
C PRO A 123 -0.64 7.31 -4.16
N ASN A 124 -0.80 7.88 -5.36
CA ASN A 124 -1.00 9.32 -5.56
C ASN A 124 -2.36 9.82 -5.02
N LEU A 125 -3.30 8.91 -4.73
CA LEU A 125 -4.59 9.26 -4.11
C LEU A 125 -4.53 9.18 -2.58
N ILE A 126 -3.40 8.77 -2.02
CA ILE A 126 -3.21 8.64 -0.58
C ILE A 126 -2.30 9.76 -0.11
N GLN A 127 -2.85 10.60 0.76
CA GLN A 127 -2.12 11.67 1.41
C GLN A 127 -1.48 11.13 2.68
N ALA A 128 -0.23 11.49 2.94
CA ALA A 128 0.47 11.17 4.17
C ALA A 128 0.79 12.46 4.93
N GLN A 129 0.45 12.48 6.21
CA GLN A 129 0.74 13.59 7.11
C GLN A 129 1.40 13.05 8.38
N PHE A 130 2.60 13.51 8.70
CA PHE A 130 3.18 13.27 10.01
C PHE A 130 2.46 14.13 11.05
N LEU A 131 1.97 13.49 12.11
CA LEU A 131 1.34 14.16 13.25
C LEU A 131 2.41 14.56 14.28
N ASP A 132 3.45 13.74 14.40
CA ASP A 132 4.69 14.01 15.14
C ASP A 132 5.82 13.13 14.57
N GLU A 133 6.96 13.04 15.26
CA GLU A 133 8.09 12.22 14.83
C GLU A 133 7.80 10.71 14.80
N ASN A 134 6.89 10.21 15.61
CA ASN A 134 6.58 8.78 15.72
C ASN A 134 5.15 8.47 15.31
N LYS A 135 4.39 9.42 14.76
CA LYS A 135 3.02 9.23 14.29
C LYS A 135 2.81 9.78 12.90
N VAL A 136 2.16 8.98 12.07
CA VAL A 136 1.79 9.32 10.70
C VAL A 136 0.36 8.90 10.43
N LEU A 137 -0.32 9.73 9.65
CA LEU A 137 -1.69 9.56 9.22
C LEU A 137 -1.69 9.40 7.69
N PHE A 138 -2.23 8.29 7.20
CA PHE A 138 -2.55 8.08 5.80
C PHE A 138 -4.03 8.32 5.56
N GLN A 139 -4.37 9.07 4.51
CA GLN A 139 -5.74 9.45 4.22
C GLN A 139 -6.08 9.24 2.76
N ARG A 140 -7.30 8.78 2.51
CA ARG A 140 -7.85 8.64 1.17
C ARG A 140 -9.30 9.08 1.12
N TYR A 141 -9.62 9.87 0.10
CA TYR A 141 -10.99 10.22 -0.23
C TYR A 141 -11.60 9.17 -1.16
N PHE A 142 -12.86 8.86 -0.93
CA PHE A 142 -13.68 7.97 -1.74
C PHE A 142 -14.93 8.73 -2.17
N ASP A 143 -14.92 9.20 -3.41
CA ASP A 143 -16.05 9.84 -4.07
C ASP A 143 -17.00 8.79 -4.66
N ASP A 144 -18.30 9.03 -4.52
CA ASP A 144 -19.41 8.23 -5.06
C ASP A 144 -19.37 6.72 -4.72
N TYR A 145 -18.67 6.35 -3.65
CA TYR A 145 -18.37 4.94 -3.34
C TYR A 145 -19.58 4.15 -2.83
N TYR A 146 -20.46 4.80 -2.06
CA TYR A 146 -21.71 4.21 -1.54
C TYR A 146 -22.97 4.86 -2.12
N GLY A 147 -22.83 5.65 -3.19
CA GLY A 147 -23.94 6.34 -3.86
C GLY A 147 -23.52 7.70 -4.43
N GLU A 148 -24.31 8.23 -5.37
CA GLU A 148 -24.05 9.51 -6.03
C GLU A 148 -24.01 10.68 -5.03
N ASN A 149 -23.08 11.62 -5.25
CA ASN A 149 -22.82 12.79 -4.41
C ASN A 149 -22.46 12.43 -2.97
N THR A 150 -21.79 11.30 -2.76
CA THR A 150 -21.24 10.94 -1.44
C THR A 150 -19.73 11.05 -1.46
N ARG A 151 -19.15 11.51 -0.34
CA ARG A 151 -17.72 11.52 -0.14
C ARG A 151 -17.39 10.92 1.21
N TYR A 152 -16.44 10.01 1.23
CA TYR A 152 -15.93 9.40 2.45
C TYR A 152 -14.45 9.66 2.59
N LEU A 153 -13.99 9.80 3.83
CA LEU A 153 -12.59 9.95 4.19
C LEU A 153 -12.19 8.77 5.05
N TYR A 154 -11.31 7.94 4.51
CA TYR A 154 -10.68 6.86 5.24
C TYR A 154 -9.35 7.32 5.80
N ARG A 155 -9.09 7.02 7.07
CA ARG A 155 -7.88 7.39 7.79
C ARG A 155 -7.24 6.17 8.43
N VAL A 156 -5.95 6.00 8.21
CA VAL A 156 -5.13 4.95 8.81
C VAL A 156 -4.05 5.62 9.64
N PHE A 157 -4.09 5.42 10.94
CA PHE A 157 -3.13 6.00 11.86
C PHE A 157 -2.07 4.98 12.23
N CYS A 158 -0.80 5.36 12.09
CA CYS A 158 0.34 4.53 12.41
C CYS A 158 1.24 5.18 13.46
N SER A 159 1.75 4.37 14.39
CA SER A 159 2.78 4.75 15.36
C SER A 159 4.07 3.99 15.10
N TYR A 160 5.22 4.61 15.36
CA TYR A 160 6.52 3.97 15.26
C TYR A 160 6.91 3.35 16.60
N GLU A 161 6.99 2.03 16.66
CA GLU A 161 7.27 1.27 17.88
C GLU A 161 8.13 0.04 17.57
N LYS A 162 9.20 -0.18 18.35
CA LYS A 162 10.11 -1.34 18.18
C LYS A 162 10.60 -1.48 16.73
N ASP A 163 11.13 -0.38 16.20
CA ASP A 163 11.76 -0.27 14.88
C ASP A 163 10.82 -0.45 13.66
N ARG A 164 9.50 -0.42 13.86
CA ARG A 164 8.52 -0.52 12.77
C ARG A 164 7.31 0.38 12.97
N TRP A 165 6.67 0.77 11.87
CA TRP A 165 5.36 1.42 11.94
C TRP A 165 4.27 0.38 12.11
N LYS A 166 3.30 0.67 12.99
CA LYS A 166 2.15 -0.19 13.26
C LYS A 166 0.86 0.59 13.20
N ILE A 167 -0.19 -0.03 12.67
CA ILE A 167 -1.52 0.56 12.65
C ILE A 167 -2.12 0.47 14.07
N TYR A 168 -2.52 1.60 14.62
CA TYR A 168 -3.16 1.67 15.94
C TYR A 168 -4.62 2.15 15.89
N ARG A 169 -5.05 2.73 14.76
CA ARG A 169 -6.43 3.20 14.60
C ARG A 169 -6.80 3.29 13.12
N LEU A 170 -8.06 2.96 12.84
CA LEU A 170 -8.72 3.14 11.56
C LEU A 170 -9.99 3.98 11.78
N ASP A 171 -10.17 5.04 11.00
CA ASP A 171 -11.38 5.85 11.03
C ASP A 171 -12.01 5.93 9.64
N TRP A 172 -13.34 5.80 9.57
CA TRP A 172 -14.13 5.98 8.35
C TRP A 172 -15.20 7.04 8.61
N GLU A 173 -15.17 8.13 7.85
CA GLU A 173 -16.06 9.27 8.03
C GLU A 173 -16.74 9.63 6.70
N GLN A 174 -18.07 9.82 6.71
CA GLN A 174 -18.75 10.49 5.60
C GLN A 174 -18.57 11.99 5.75
N ILE A 175 -18.07 12.66 4.72
CA ILE A 175 -17.89 14.11 4.69
C ILE A 175 -18.85 14.73 3.68
N GLN A 176 -19.39 15.90 4.06
CA GLN A 176 -20.38 16.67 3.29
C GLN A 176 -19.72 17.55 2.24
#